data_AF-A0A7Y7IM11-F1
#
_entry.id   AF-A0A7Y7IM11-F1
#
_cell.length_a   1.000
_cell.length_b   1.000
_cell.length_c   1.000
_cell.angle_alpha   90.00
_cell.angle_beta   90.00
_cell.angle_gamma   90.00
#
_symmetry.space_group_name_H-M   'P 1'
#
loop_
_entity.id
_entity.type
_entity.pdbx_description
1 polymer ?
#
loop_
_entity_poly.entity_id
_entity_poly.type
_entity_poly.pdbx_seq_one_letter_code
_entity_poly.pdbx_strand_id
1 'polypeptide(L)'
;MMTQPDLATLLANAKAAAGLSYEALSAACGGTPSNKRLHQLINGPLKNFPDPATIRALSRGTGASIKEIVMASARSLDLVVPDSDPDSLHVIGSSKLPESAHAAYVALGHELVKLNRQTDSDKEVVGNAKHPAPNTQAGESPAPKNFLPSNSVSNLQDAHLQRKPKMPFVDEHAHPDADAAGNVPLPANYFDLAADSSTNYGAEEETRAGERGEETQEHEQGD
;
A
#
# COMPACT_ATOMS: atom_id res chain seq x y z
N MET A 1 0.80 -15.25 30.22
CA MET A 1 0.53 -14.82 28.83
C MET A 1 1.87 -14.42 28.24
N MET A 2 2.35 -15.11 27.21
CA MET A 2 3.60 -14.70 26.53
C MET A 2 3.27 -13.49 25.66
N THR A 3 3.83 -12.33 25.98
CA THR A 3 3.72 -11.12 25.14
C THR A 3 4.37 -11.41 23.80
N GLN A 4 3.62 -11.25 22.71
CA GLN A 4 4.15 -11.50 21.36
C GLN A 4 5.30 -10.54 21.03
N PRO A 5 6.29 -11.00 20.23
CA PRO A 5 7.40 -10.15 19.84
C PRO A 5 6.92 -8.99 18.97
N ASP A 6 7.49 -7.82 19.23
CA ASP A 6 7.44 -6.68 18.34
C ASP A 6 8.41 -6.87 17.16
N LEU A 7 8.40 -5.96 16.19
CA LEU A 7 9.25 -6.08 15.00
C LEU A 7 10.74 -6.13 15.37
N ALA A 8 11.17 -5.31 16.34
CA ALA A 8 12.55 -5.26 16.79
C ALA A 8 13.01 -6.60 17.37
N THR A 9 12.21 -7.19 18.26
CA THR A 9 12.49 -8.48 18.89
C THR A 9 12.45 -9.61 17.86
N LEU A 10 11.49 -9.59 16.93
CA LEU A 10 11.41 -10.59 15.86
C LEU A 10 12.68 -10.59 15.00
N LEU A 11 13.14 -9.41 14.59
CA LEU A 11 14.36 -9.27 13.78
C LEU A 11 15.63 -9.61 14.57
N ALA A 12 15.71 -9.22 15.84
CA ALA A 12 16.82 -9.57 16.73
C ALA A 12 16.93 -11.09 16.93
N ASN A 13 15.80 -11.76 17.15
CA ASN A 13 15.73 -13.21 17.30
C ASN A 13 16.13 -13.93 16.01
N ALA A 14 15.62 -13.48 14.86
CA ALA A 14 16.00 -14.04 13.56
C ALA A 14 17.51 -13.90 13.31
N LYS A 15 18.08 -12.73 13.61
CA LYS A 15 19.52 -12.47 13.49
C LYS A 15 20.34 -13.37 14.43
N ALA A 16 19.91 -13.53 15.68
CA ALA A 16 20.59 -14.35 16.67
C ALA A 16 20.51 -15.84 16.32
N ALA A 17 19.35 -16.34 15.90
CA ALA A 17 19.14 -17.73 15.51
C ALA A 17 20.01 -18.14 14.32
N ALA A 18 20.18 -17.25 13.34
CA ALA A 18 21.01 -17.50 12.17
C ALA A 18 22.49 -17.07 12.36
N GLY A 19 22.86 -16.49 13.51
CA GLY A 19 24.22 -15.99 13.77
C GLY A 19 24.69 -14.91 12.80
N LEU A 20 23.77 -14.16 12.17
CA LEU A 20 24.07 -13.27 11.06
C LEU A 20 24.58 -11.90 11.53
N SER A 21 25.49 -11.31 10.74
CA SER A 21 25.79 -9.88 10.79
C SER A 21 24.65 -9.08 10.12
N TYR A 22 24.57 -7.76 10.36
CA TYR A 22 23.58 -6.91 9.68
C TYR A 22 23.75 -6.94 8.16
N GLU A 23 24.98 -7.06 7.68
CA GLU A 23 25.31 -7.18 6.26
C GLU A 23 24.80 -8.49 5.67
N ALA A 24 25.02 -9.60 6.37
CA ALA A 24 24.53 -10.90 5.95
C ALA A 24 23.00 -10.98 5.96
N LEU A 25 22.34 -10.33 6.93
CA LEU A 25 20.88 -10.24 6.98
C LEU A 25 20.32 -9.37 5.84
N SER A 26 20.96 -8.26 5.51
CA SER A 26 20.60 -7.44 4.35
C SER A 26 20.74 -8.21 3.05
N ALA A 27 21.84 -8.95 2.89
CA ALA A 27 22.04 -9.83 1.74
C ALA A 27 20.95 -10.92 1.65
N ALA A 28 20.58 -11.54 2.77
CA ALA A 28 19.50 -12.51 2.83
C ALA A 28 18.12 -11.92 2.47
N CYS A 29 17.89 -10.64 2.75
CA CYS A 29 16.69 -9.92 2.32
C CYS A 29 16.71 -9.57 0.81
N GLY A 30 17.87 -9.65 0.15
CA GLY A 30 18.10 -9.25 -1.23
C GLY A 30 18.64 -7.82 -1.40
N GLY A 31 19.33 -7.29 -0.39
CA GLY A 31 19.95 -5.96 -0.40
C GLY A 31 19.04 -4.81 0.05
N THR A 32 17.76 -5.10 0.24
CA THR A 32 16.73 -4.17 0.72
C THR A 32 15.97 -4.87 1.83
N PRO A 33 15.84 -4.34 3.06
CA PRO A 33 16.33 -3.07 3.57
C PRO A 33 17.86 -3.03 3.79
N SER A 34 18.46 -1.84 3.67
CA SER A 34 19.91 -1.65 3.88
C SER A 34 20.36 -1.92 5.32
N ASN A 35 21.66 -2.15 5.54
CA ASN A 35 22.25 -2.38 6.87
C ASN A 35 21.86 -1.30 7.88
N LYS A 36 21.93 -0.03 7.47
CA LYS A 36 21.53 1.11 8.31
C LYS A 36 20.05 1.03 8.68
N ARG A 37 19.19 0.68 7.71
CA ARG A 37 17.75 0.55 7.94
C ARG A 37 17.43 -0.65 8.84
N LEU A 38 18.09 -1.79 8.67
CA LEU A 38 17.97 -2.94 9.57
C LEU A 38 18.38 -2.60 11.00
N HIS A 39 19.50 -1.89 11.16
CA HIS A 39 19.92 -1.43 12.48
C HIS A 39 18.88 -0.49 13.12
N GLN A 40 18.25 0.40 12.35
CA GLN A 40 17.17 1.26 12.83
C GLN A 40 15.91 0.47 13.21
N LEU A 41 15.55 -0.56 12.44
CA LEU A 41 14.38 -1.39 12.71
C LEU A 41 14.56 -2.27 13.96
N ILE A 42 15.80 -2.66 14.27
CA ILE A 42 16.12 -3.50 15.43
C ILE A 42 16.35 -2.68 16.70
N ASN A 43 17.04 -1.54 16.59
CA ASN A 43 17.49 -0.78 17.77
C ASN A 43 16.74 0.55 17.98
N GLY A 44 15.89 0.96 17.04
CA GLY A 44 15.21 2.25 17.07
C GLY A 44 13.69 2.11 17.14
N PRO A 45 12.99 3.15 17.65
CA PRO A 45 11.54 3.16 17.64
C PRO A 45 11.03 3.24 16.20
N LEU A 46 10.05 2.39 15.87
CA LEU A 46 9.42 2.39 14.57
C LEU A 46 8.48 3.59 14.47
N LYS A 47 8.72 4.48 13.50
CA LYS A 47 7.87 5.67 13.27
C LYS A 47 6.79 5.44 12.22
N ASN A 48 7.15 4.71 11.17
CA ASN A 48 6.31 4.44 10.01
C ASN A 48 6.32 2.96 9.72
N PHE A 49 5.23 2.48 9.14
CA PHE A 49 5.13 1.12 8.66
C PHE A 49 6.20 0.85 7.57
N PRO A 50 6.83 -0.34 7.54
CA PRO A 50 7.74 -0.69 6.45
C PRO A 50 6.98 -0.83 5.13
N ASP A 51 7.60 -0.41 4.02
CA ASP A 51 6.97 -0.54 2.70
C ASP A 51 6.71 -2.01 2.34
N PRO A 52 5.70 -2.32 1.49
CA PRO A 52 5.40 -3.69 1.08
C PRO A 52 6.61 -4.44 0.50
N ALA A 53 7.47 -3.75 -0.24
CA ALA A 53 8.71 -4.32 -0.76
C ALA A 53 9.67 -4.73 0.37
N THR A 54 9.80 -3.89 1.39
CA THR A 54 10.61 -4.16 2.59
C THR A 54 10.06 -5.35 3.37
N ILE A 55 8.74 -5.44 3.54
CA ILE A 55 8.10 -6.56 4.26
C ILE A 55 8.36 -7.89 3.55
N ARG A 56 8.18 -7.94 2.22
CA ARG A 56 8.47 -9.13 1.42
C ARG A 56 9.93 -9.53 1.54
N ALA A 57 10.83 -8.54 1.52
CA ALA A 57 12.25 -8.80 1.64
C ALA A 57 12.65 -9.32 3.03
N LEU A 58 12.10 -8.73 4.10
CA LEU A 58 12.27 -9.22 5.47
C LEU A 58 11.77 -10.66 5.61
N SER A 59 10.61 -10.99 5.03
CA SER A 59 10.07 -12.37 5.06
C SER A 59 11.05 -13.38 4.46
N ARG A 60 11.70 -13.04 3.35
CA ARG A 60 12.74 -13.88 2.75
C ARG A 60 13.99 -14.01 3.63
N GLY A 61 14.44 -12.89 4.23
CA GLY A 61 15.68 -12.87 5.01
C GLY A 61 15.57 -13.45 6.41
N THR A 62 14.39 -13.40 7.03
CA THR A 62 14.16 -13.89 8.40
C THR A 62 13.46 -15.24 8.44
N GLY A 63 12.84 -15.67 7.34
CA GLY A 63 11.99 -16.86 7.29
C GLY A 63 10.61 -16.67 7.94
N ALA A 64 10.33 -15.50 8.54
CA ALA A 64 9.05 -15.20 9.13
C ALA A 64 7.99 -14.97 8.04
N SER A 65 6.73 -15.27 8.37
CA SER A 65 5.64 -15.03 7.41
C SER A 65 5.40 -13.53 7.21
N ILE A 66 4.92 -13.13 6.02
CA ILE A 66 4.54 -11.73 5.74
C ILE A 66 3.52 -11.23 6.78
N LYS A 67 2.53 -12.07 7.14
CA LYS A 67 1.52 -11.76 8.16
C LYS A 67 2.19 -11.45 9.49
N GLU A 68 3.10 -12.31 9.95
CA GLU A 68 3.80 -12.13 11.22
C GLU A 68 4.61 -10.83 11.27
N ILE A 69 5.30 -10.48 10.18
CA ILE A 69 6.04 -9.21 10.08
C ILE A 69 5.10 -8.02 10.12
N VAL A 70 3.95 -8.07 9.44
CA VAL A 70 2.94 -7.01 9.46
C VAL A 70 2.38 -6.83 10.88
N MET A 71 2.01 -7.92 11.54
CA MET A 71 1.46 -7.90 12.91
C MET A 71 2.51 -7.39 13.90
N ALA A 72 3.76 -7.83 13.79
CA ALA A 72 4.87 -7.34 14.61
C ALA A 72 5.17 -5.85 14.36
N SER A 73 5.07 -5.39 13.10
CA SER A 73 5.22 -3.97 12.75
C SER A 73 4.11 -3.13 13.34
N ALA A 74 2.87 -3.63 13.34
CA ALA A 74 1.74 -2.95 13.96
C ALA A 74 1.90 -2.83 15.49
N ARG A 75 2.38 -3.89 16.16
CA ARG A 75 2.70 -3.85 17.60
C ARG A 75 3.81 -2.86 17.94
N SER A 76 4.82 -2.74 17.08
CA SER A 76 5.88 -1.73 17.24
C SER A 76 5.39 -0.29 17.06
N LEU A 77 4.18 -0.09 16.53
CA LEU A 77 3.49 1.20 16.44
C LEU A 77 2.41 1.36 17.53
N ASP A 78 2.50 0.56 18.60
CA ASP A 78 1.54 0.53 19.71
C ASP A 78 0.10 0.18 19.31
N LEU A 79 -0.09 -0.48 18.16
CA LEU A 79 -1.39 -1.02 17.78
C LEU A 79 -1.66 -2.31 18.57
N VAL A 80 -2.87 -2.40 19.15
CA VAL A 80 -3.34 -3.61 19.82
C VAL A 80 -3.73 -4.63 18.76
N VAL A 81 -2.92 -5.67 18.62
CA VAL A 81 -3.06 -6.70 17.59
C VAL A 81 -3.33 -8.06 18.23
N PRO A 82 -4.59 -8.54 18.23
CA PRO A 82 -4.91 -9.88 18.71
C PRO A 82 -4.38 -10.96 17.74
N ASP A 83 -3.87 -12.07 18.28
CA ASP A 83 -3.21 -13.14 17.50
C ASP A 83 -4.17 -13.94 16.62
N SER A 84 -5.39 -14.07 17.10
CA SER A 84 -6.52 -14.67 16.44
C SER A 84 -7.70 -13.99 17.10
N ASP A 85 -8.34 -13.09 16.38
CA ASP A 85 -9.69 -12.70 16.75
C ASP A 85 -10.60 -13.79 16.18
N PRO A 86 -11.13 -14.75 16.98
CA PRO A 86 -12.12 -15.72 16.50
C PRO A 86 -13.42 -15.05 16.01
N ASP A 87 -13.46 -13.73 16.11
CA ASP A 87 -14.58 -12.84 16.07
C ASP A 87 -14.40 -11.82 14.91
N SER A 88 -13.44 -12.04 13.98
CA SER A 88 -13.20 -11.16 12.81
C SER A 88 -14.34 -11.17 11.77
N LEU A 89 -15.49 -11.72 12.14
CA LEU A 89 -16.80 -11.39 11.61
C LEU A 89 -17.70 -11.08 12.83
N HIS A 90 -17.49 -9.92 13.45
CA HIS A 90 -18.24 -9.50 14.65
C HIS A 90 -19.68 -9.21 14.27
N VAL A 91 -20.54 -10.23 14.35
CA VAL A 91 -21.96 -10.00 14.61
C VAL A 91 -22.04 -9.58 16.07
N ILE A 92 -22.39 -8.32 16.35
CA ILE A 92 -22.50 -7.78 17.71
C ILE A 92 -23.31 -8.77 18.58
N GLY A 93 -22.69 -9.34 19.62
CA GLY A 93 -23.32 -10.32 20.51
C GLY A 93 -23.02 -11.80 20.22
N SER A 94 -22.17 -12.11 19.22
CA SER A 94 -21.74 -13.47 18.87
C SER A 94 -21.23 -14.30 20.07
N SER A 95 -20.50 -13.66 20.97
CA SER A 95 -19.90 -14.31 22.16
C SER A 95 -20.90 -14.76 23.22
N LYS A 96 -22.16 -14.32 23.14
CA LYS A 96 -23.25 -14.77 24.02
C LYS A 96 -24.11 -15.86 23.37
N LEU A 97 -23.84 -16.23 22.13
CA LEU A 97 -24.61 -17.23 21.43
C LEU A 97 -24.27 -18.64 21.94
N PRO A 98 -25.26 -19.55 21.99
CA PRO A 98 -25.00 -20.97 22.16
C PRO A 98 -24.05 -21.49 21.06
N GLU A 99 -23.20 -22.46 21.39
CA GLU A 99 -22.21 -23.06 20.47
C GLU A 99 -22.84 -23.50 19.13
N SER A 100 -24.08 -24.01 19.16
CA SER A 100 -24.83 -24.40 17.97
C SER A 100 -25.11 -23.24 17.02
N ALA A 101 -25.42 -22.06 17.56
CA ALA A 101 -25.67 -20.86 16.77
C ALA A 101 -24.36 -20.29 16.21
N HIS A 102 -23.28 -20.32 16.99
CA HIS A 102 -21.94 -19.94 16.52
C HIS A 102 -21.49 -20.81 15.33
N ALA A 103 -21.64 -22.13 15.44
CA ALA A 103 -21.34 -23.06 14.36
C ALA A 103 -22.14 -22.78 13.07
N ALA A 104 -23.42 -22.41 13.21
CA ALA A 104 -24.27 -22.04 12.07
C ALA A 104 -23.82 -20.74 11.40
N TYR A 105 -23.43 -19.72 12.17
CA TYR A 105 -22.89 -18.47 11.63
C TYR A 105 -21.58 -18.67 10.87
N VAL A 106 -20.66 -19.48 11.42
CA VAL A 106 -19.40 -19.81 10.76
C VAL A 106 -19.67 -20.56 9.45
N ALA A 107 -20.58 -21.53 9.45
CA ALA A 107 -20.97 -22.27 8.25
C ALA A 107 -21.56 -21.35 7.16
N LEU A 108 -22.44 -20.41 7.55
CA LEU A 108 -22.99 -19.40 6.65
C LEU A 108 -21.90 -18.50 6.06
N GLY A 109 -20.99 -17.99 6.90
CA GLY A 109 -19.87 -17.17 6.47
C GLY A 109 -18.98 -17.88 5.45
N HIS A 110 -18.70 -19.17 5.67
CA HIS A 110 -17.93 -19.98 4.72
C HIS A 110 -18.62 -20.14 3.36
N GLU A 111 -19.95 -20.37 3.34
CA GLU A 111 -20.69 -20.45 2.07
C GLU A 111 -20.74 -19.09 1.35
N LEU A 112 -20.92 -17.97 2.06
CA LEU A 112 -20.88 -16.64 1.45
C LEU A 112 -19.52 -16.34 0.78
N VAL A 113 -18.41 -16.68 1.45
CA VAL A 113 -17.07 -16.51 0.89
C VAL A 113 -16.85 -17.41 -0.33
N LYS A 114 -17.34 -18.65 -0.28
CA LYS A 114 -17.26 -19.61 -1.38
C LYS A 114 -18.05 -19.13 -2.61
N LEU A 115 -19.27 -18.65 -2.41
CA LEU A 115 -20.08 -18.05 -3.48
C LEU A 115 -19.40 -16.81 -4.07
N ASN A 116 -18.87 -15.91 -3.23
CA ASN A 116 -18.20 -14.71 -3.72
C ASN A 116 -16.99 -15.03 -4.62
N ARG A 117 -16.20 -16.04 -4.26
CA ARG A 117 -15.07 -16.52 -5.08
C ARG A 117 -15.51 -17.09 -6.42
N GLN A 118 -16.67 -17.74 -6.48
CA GLN A 118 -17.22 -18.26 -7.74
C GLN A 118 -17.65 -17.10 -8.64
N THR A 119 -18.26 -16.04 -8.09
CA THR A 119 -18.63 -14.83 -8.85
C THR A 119 -17.44 -14.07 -9.42
N ASP A 120 -16.30 -14.06 -8.72
CA ASP A 120 -15.05 -13.45 -9.22
C ASP A 120 -14.39 -14.33 -10.31
N SER A 121 -14.58 -15.65 -10.26
CA SER A 121 -14.03 -16.60 -11.24
C SER A 121 -14.79 -16.58 -12.57
N ASP A 122 -16.07 -16.20 -12.57
CA ASP A 122 -16.90 -16.08 -13.78
C ASP A 122 -16.66 -14.77 -14.57
N LYS A 123 -15.79 -13.88 -14.09
CA LYS A 123 -15.50 -12.58 -14.73
C LYS A 123 -14.25 -12.54 -15.61
N GLU A 124 -13.52 -13.65 -15.80
CA GLU A 124 -12.46 -13.73 -16.80
C GLU A 124 -12.81 -14.75 -17.90
N VAL A 125 -13.35 -14.28 -19.03
CA VAL A 125 -12.77 -14.38 -20.39
C VAL A 125 -13.67 -13.57 -21.34
N VAL A 126 -13.37 -12.29 -21.53
CA VAL A 126 -13.54 -11.66 -22.84
C VAL A 126 -12.18 -11.13 -23.22
N GLY A 127 -11.45 -11.94 -23.99
CA GLY A 127 -10.16 -11.57 -24.53
C GLY A 127 -10.27 -10.36 -25.43
N ASN A 128 -9.38 -9.39 -25.23
CA ASN A 128 -8.99 -8.48 -26.30
C ASN A 128 -7.51 -8.71 -26.62
N ALA A 129 -7.29 -9.72 -27.45
CA ALA A 129 -6.02 -9.91 -28.13
C ALA A 129 -5.88 -8.88 -29.24
N LYS A 130 -4.96 -7.91 -29.05
CA LYS A 130 -4.04 -7.33 -30.06
C LYS A 130 -3.64 -5.91 -29.68
N HIS A 131 -2.52 -5.79 -28.98
CA HIS A 131 -1.58 -4.71 -29.26
C HIS A 131 -0.20 -5.36 -29.48
N PRO A 132 0.29 -5.48 -30.73
CA PRO A 132 1.68 -5.85 -30.94
C PRO A 132 2.57 -4.70 -30.48
N ALA A 133 3.58 -5.04 -29.66
CA ALA A 133 4.65 -4.14 -29.26
C ALA A 133 5.37 -3.56 -30.51
N PRO A 134 5.77 -2.28 -30.52
CA PRO A 134 6.63 -1.77 -31.58
C PRO A 134 7.99 -2.44 -31.48
N ASN A 135 8.32 -3.09 -32.58
CA ASN A 135 9.48 -3.92 -32.85
C ASN A 135 10.79 -3.12 -32.75
N THR A 136 11.68 -3.56 -31.88
CA THR A 136 13.11 -3.22 -31.85
C THR A 136 13.83 -4.04 -32.92
N GLN A 137 14.20 -3.44 -34.06
CA GLN A 137 15.38 -3.88 -34.85
C GLN A 137 15.69 -2.96 -36.04
N ALA A 138 16.92 -2.43 -36.05
CA ALA A 138 17.81 -2.11 -37.19
C ALA A 138 18.72 -0.92 -36.75
N GLY A 139 20.05 -1.01 -36.66
CA GLY A 139 20.94 -1.97 -37.27
C GLY A 139 22.24 -2.17 -36.49
N GLU A 140 22.79 -3.35 -36.70
CA GLU A 140 24.11 -3.79 -36.28
C GLU A 140 25.23 -3.09 -37.06
N SER A 141 26.32 -2.83 -36.32
CA SER A 141 27.75 -3.00 -36.69
C SER A 141 28.49 -1.98 -37.58
N PRO A 142 29.85 -1.87 -37.47
CA PRO A 142 30.78 -2.49 -36.52
C PRO A 142 31.85 -1.52 -35.91
N ALA A 143 32.55 -1.99 -34.86
CA ALA A 143 33.91 -1.52 -34.49
C ALA A 143 34.96 -2.28 -35.36
N PRO A 144 36.32 -2.12 -35.26
CA PRO A 144 37.15 -1.27 -34.40
C PRO A 144 38.34 -0.59 -35.13
N LYS A 145 39.08 0.34 -34.48
CA LYS A 145 40.51 0.58 -34.77
C LYS A 145 41.30 0.85 -33.49
N ASN A 146 42.28 -0.02 -33.26
CA ASN A 146 43.36 0.06 -32.28
C ASN A 146 44.15 1.38 -32.39
N PHE A 147 44.69 1.91 -31.29
CA PHE A 147 46.13 1.97 -31.02
C PHE A 147 46.43 2.53 -29.61
N LEU A 148 47.55 2.07 -29.07
CA LEU A 148 48.04 2.05 -27.67
C LEU A 148 48.65 3.42 -27.20
N PRO A 149 49.19 3.51 -25.95
CA PRO A 149 49.09 4.68 -25.06
C PRO A 149 50.33 5.57 -25.06
N SER A 150 50.20 6.78 -24.50
CA SER A 150 51.34 7.59 -24.07
C SER A 150 51.06 8.33 -22.76
N ASN A 151 51.90 8.02 -21.77
CA ASN A 151 52.11 8.82 -20.57
C ASN A 151 52.77 10.15 -20.95
N SER A 152 52.30 11.27 -20.40
CA SER A 152 53.17 12.34 -19.91
C SER A 152 52.39 13.31 -19.03
N VAL A 153 52.86 13.41 -17.79
CA VAL A 153 52.52 14.43 -16.79
C VAL A 153 53.03 15.79 -17.29
N SER A 154 52.23 16.86 -17.20
CA SER A 154 52.64 18.22 -16.77
C SER A 154 51.53 19.27 -16.94
N ASN A 155 51.22 19.93 -15.81
CA ASN A 155 50.98 21.37 -15.62
C ASN A 155 49.73 22.10 -16.15
N LEU A 156 48.97 22.57 -15.14
CA LEU A 156 48.58 23.96 -14.84
C LEU A 156 47.98 24.86 -15.94
N GLN A 157 46.82 25.40 -15.55
CA GLN A 157 46.22 26.71 -15.84
C GLN A 157 45.18 26.79 -16.96
N ASP A 158 44.10 27.48 -16.58
CA ASP A 158 43.04 28.08 -17.39
C ASP A 158 41.98 27.18 -18.04
N ALA A 159 40.89 26.97 -17.28
CA ALA A 159 39.56 26.92 -17.88
C ALA A 159 38.51 27.44 -16.89
N HIS A 160 38.11 28.69 -17.10
CA HIS A 160 36.88 29.30 -16.60
C HIS A 160 35.70 28.33 -16.79
N LEU A 161 35.21 27.75 -15.69
CA LEU A 161 34.03 26.90 -15.71
C LEU A 161 32.80 27.81 -15.90
N GLN A 162 32.41 27.98 -17.16
CA GLN A 162 31.13 28.53 -17.54
C GLN A 162 30.02 27.74 -16.82
N ARG A 163 29.46 28.33 -15.77
CA ARG A 163 28.24 27.84 -15.13
C ARG A 163 27.15 27.89 -16.20
N LYS A 164 26.80 26.73 -16.77
CA LYS A 164 25.65 26.58 -17.64
C LYS A 164 24.43 27.17 -16.91
N PRO A 165 23.61 28.02 -17.54
CA PRO A 165 22.40 28.53 -16.92
C PRO A 165 21.53 27.33 -16.54
N LYS A 166 21.09 27.32 -15.28
CA LYS A 166 20.17 26.33 -14.73
C LYS A 166 18.89 26.40 -15.56
N MET A 167 18.65 25.39 -16.40
CA MET A 167 17.39 25.25 -17.13
C MET A 167 16.26 25.34 -16.10
N PRO A 168 15.23 26.19 -16.32
CA PRO A 168 14.09 26.22 -15.42
C PRO A 168 13.46 24.83 -15.40
N PHE A 169 13.28 24.29 -14.20
CA PHE A 169 12.56 23.05 -13.98
C PHE A 169 11.10 23.31 -14.39
N VAL A 170 10.70 22.77 -15.54
CA VAL A 170 9.31 22.77 -15.99
C VAL A 170 8.71 21.47 -15.47
N ASP A 171 7.78 21.57 -14.52
CA ASP A 171 7.03 20.42 -14.04
C ASP A 171 6.09 19.96 -15.16
N GLU A 172 6.32 18.76 -15.71
CA GLU A 172 5.51 18.18 -16.80
C GLU A 172 4.06 17.88 -16.37
N HIS A 173 3.74 18.01 -15.07
CA HIS A 173 2.40 17.84 -14.52
C HIS A 173 1.72 19.15 -14.11
N ALA A 174 2.34 20.31 -14.38
CA ALA A 174 1.68 21.60 -14.16
C ALA A 174 0.47 21.74 -15.09
N HIS A 175 -0.69 22.12 -14.51
CA HIS A 175 -1.87 22.47 -15.29
C HIS A 175 -1.50 23.65 -16.21
N PRO A 176 -1.92 23.68 -17.49
CA PRO A 176 -1.54 24.74 -18.45
C PRO A 176 -1.91 26.16 -17.98
N ASP A 177 -2.87 26.26 -17.06
CA ASP A 177 -3.36 27.52 -16.50
C ASP A 177 -2.73 27.88 -15.14
N ALA A 178 -1.80 27.07 -14.63
CA ALA A 178 -1.14 27.32 -13.35
C ALA A 178 -0.17 28.50 -13.45
N ASP A 179 -0.18 29.39 -12.44
CA ASP A 179 0.78 30.49 -12.34
C ASP A 179 2.19 29.99 -11.97
N ALA A 180 3.16 30.92 -11.92
CA ALA A 180 4.55 30.59 -11.56
C ALA A 180 4.73 30.04 -10.12
N ALA A 181 3.68 30.10 -9.28
CA ALA A 181 3.64 29.51 -7.96
C ALA A 181 2.89 28.16 -7.92
N GLY A 182 2.37 27.68 -9.06
CA GLY A 182 1.62 26.43 -9.16
C GLY A 182 0.13 26.55 -8.81
N ASN A 183 -0.41 27.77 -8.69
CA ASN A 183 -1.83 27.98 -8.42
C ASN A 183 -2.64 28.03 -9.72
N VAL A 184 -3.69 27.23 -9.81
CA VAL A 184 -4.68 27.31 -10.89
C VAL A 184 -5.71 28.38 -10.51
N PRO A 185 -5.90 29.44 -11.32
CA PRO A 185 -6.90 30.46 -11.03
C PRO A 185 -8.31 29.84 -11.07
N LEU A 186 -9.12 30.18 -10.06
CA LEU A 186 -10.52 29.76 -10.04
C LEU A 186 -11.26 30.39 -11.23
N PRO A 187 -12.19 29.65 -11.87
CA PRO A 187 -12.98 30.21 -12.95
C PRO A 187 -13.84 31.37 -12.45
N ALA A 188 -14.09 32.36 -13.32
CA ALA A 188 -14.76 33.62 -12.94
C ALA A 188 -16.16 33.43 -12.32
N ASN A 189 -16.81 32.30 -12.59
CA ASN A 189 -18.14 31.92 -12.11
C ASN A 189 -18.10 30.94 -10.91
N TYR A 190 -16.94 30.72 -10.29
CA TYR A 190 -16.79 29.78 -9.17
C TYR A 190 -17.76 30.09 -8.00
N PHE A 191 -17.94 31.37 -7.68
CA PHE A 191 -18.85 31.79 -6.62
C PHE A 191 -20.34 31.62 -6.99
N ASP A 192 -20.70 31.74 -8.26
CA ASP A 192 -22.07 31.53 -8.73
C ASP A 192 -22.45 30.03 -8.70
N LEU A 193 -21.52 29.16 -9.13
CA LEU A 193 -21.67 27.70 -9.06
C LEU A 193 -21.76 27.18 -7.62
N ALA A 194 -20.98 27.76 -6.70
CA ALA A 194 -21.04 27.40 -5.30
C ALA A 194 -22.39 27.78 -4.67
N ALA A 195 -22.98 28.92 -5.05
CA ALA A 195 -24.28 29.36 -4.58
C ALA A 195 -25.42 28.46 -5.05
N ASP A 196 -25.41 28.04 -6.33
CA ASP A 196 -26.46 27.16 -6.90
C ASP A 196 -26.49 25.76 -6.27
N SER A 197 -25.34 25.24 -5.84
CA SER A 197 -25.25 23.90 -5.22
C SER A 197 -25.94 23.79 -3.86
N SER A 198 -26.21 24.91 -3.18
CA SER A 198 -26.89 24.93 -1.88
C SER A 198 -28.39 24.73 -1.96
N THR A 199 -28.99 24.92 -3.14
CA THR A 199 -30.45 24.95 -3.31
C THR A 199 -31.07 23.58 -3.61
N ASN A 200 -30.28 22.55 -3.94
CA ASN A 200 -30.81 21.32 -4.54
C ASN A 200 -30.62 20.03 -3.70
N TYR A 201 -30.09 20.12 -2.48
CA TYR A 201 -29.88 18.93 -1.63
C TYR A 201 -31.03 18.57 -0.69
N GLY A 202 -32.10 19.39 -0.61
CA GLY A 202 -33.20 19.18 0.36
C GLY A 202 -34.53 18.67 -0.23
N ALA A 203 -34.73 18.77 -1.55
CA ALA A 203 -36.06 18.51 -2.14
C ALA A 203 -36.34 17.03 -2.44
N GLU A 204 -35.31 16.18 -2.51
CA GLU A 204 -35.48 14.75 -2.84
C GLU A 204 -35.67 13.85 -1.61
N GLU A 205 -35.50 14.37 -0.38
CA GLU A 205 -35.62 13.57 0.85
C GLU A 205 -37.06 13.54 1.40
N GLU A 206 -37.86 14.59 1.18
CA GLU A 206 -39.26 14.66 1.64
C GLU A 206 -40.20 13.71 0.90
N THR A 207 -39.94 13.38 -0.37
CA THR A 207 -40.78 12.44 -1.12
C THR A 207 -40.55 10.98 -0.74
N ARG A 208 -39.43 10.65 -0.09
CA ARG A 208 -39.10 9.26 0.30
C ARG A 208 -39.66 8.86 1.67
N ALA A 209 -40.00 9.84 2.52
CA ALA A 209 -40.51 9.59 3.87
C ALA A 209 -42.03 9.28 3.91
N GLY A 210 -42.79 9.61 2.85
CA GLY A 210 -44.24 9.43 2.81
C GLY A 210 -44.75 8.02 2.44
N GLU A 211 -43.91 7.15 1.86
CA GLU A 211 -44.35 5.86 1.32
C GLU A 211 -44.20 4.66 2.27
N ARG A 212 -43.61 4.85 3.47
CA ARG A 212 -43.47 3.75 4.43
C ARG A 212 -44.69 3.71 5.36
N GLY A 213 -45.73 3.03 4.87
CA GLY A 213 -47.00 2.80 5.56
C GLY A 213 -46.84 2.29 7.00
N GLU A 214 -47.63 2.88 7.88
CA GLU A 214 -47.83 2.48 9.27
C GLU A 214 -48.62 1.17 9.34
N GLU A 215 -47.94 0.03 9.37
CA GLU A 215 -48.57 -1.23 9.78
C GLU A 215 -48.58 -1.32 11.31
N THR A 216 -49.75 -1.05 11.89
CA THR A 216 -50.08 -1.28 13.28
C THR A 216 -50.28 -2.79 13.50
N GLN A 217 -49.39 -3.43 14.25
CA GLN A 217 -49.60 -4.80 14.72
C GLN A 217 -50.40 -4.79 16.03
N GLU A 218 -51.64 -5.24 15.91
CA GLU A 218 -52.54 -5.51 17.02
C GLU A 218 -52.01 -6.71 17.84
N HIS A 219 -51.90 -6.53 19.16
CA HIS A 219 -51.54 -7.58 20.11
C HIS A 219 -52.78 -8.43 20.42
N GLU A 220 -52.78 -9.67 19.97
CA GLU A 220 -53.78 -10.67 20.35
C GLU A 220 -53.40 -11.30 21.70
N GLN A 221 -54.22 -11.03 22.72
CA GLN A 221 -54.19 -11.66 24.04
C GLN A 221 -54.69 -13.09 23.96
N GLY A 222 -53.95 -14.03 24.57
CA GLY A 222 -54.43 -15.38 24.85
C GLY A 222 -54.30 -15.70 26.33
N ASP A 223 -55.44 -15.82 27.01
CA ASP A 223 -55.63 -16.57 28.27
C ASP A 223 -55.99 -18.04 27.95
#